data_AF-A0A672YGK3-F1
#
_entry.id   AF-A0A672YGK3-F1
#
_cell.length_a   1.000
_cell.length_b   1.000
_cell.length_c   1.000
_cell.angle_alpha   90.00
_cell.angle_beta   90.00
_cell.angle_gamma   90.00
#
_symmetry.space_group_name_H-M   'P 1'
#
loop_
_entity.id
_entity.type
_entity.pdbx_description
1 polymer ?
#
loop_
_entity_poly.entity_id
_entity_poly.type
_entity_poly.pdbx_seq_one_letter_code
_entity_poly.pdbx_strand_id
1 'polypeptide(L)'
;MQIDQSSEPKSAQSNKARFPAKSSAQGGLTAVTRLIKLGRCKNVVVVAGAGISTASGIPDFRTPGTGLYANLEKYNIPYPESIFNIDYFSNDPQPFFSLAKHAIMNDNNPHLHVLCCNSQA
;
A
#
# COMPACT_ATOMS: atom_id res chain seq x y z
N MET A 1 44.05 71.33 14.98
CA MET A 1 44.83 70.35 15.76
C MET A 1 44.23 68.98 15.55
N GLN A 2 45.10 68.03 15.24
CA GLN A 2 45.00 66.57 15.13
C GLN A 2 43.99 65.90 16.12
N ILE A 3 43.23 64.84 15.76
CA ILE A 3 43.58 63.39 15.69
C ILE A 3 44.13 62.92 17.08
N ASP A 4 43.66 61.89 17.80
CA ASP A 4 43.21 60.54 17.45
C ASP A 4 42.63 59.77 18.67
N GLN A 5 42.02 58.61 18.36
CA GLN A 5 42.04 57.31 19.06
C GLN A 5 41.19 56.95 20.31
N SER A 6 40.50 55.82 20.10
CA SER A 6 40.32 54.64 20.98
C SER A 6 39.05 54.53 21.85
N SER A 7 38.18 53.58 21.51
CA SER A 7 38.10 52.25 22.15
C SER A 7 36.73 51.59 21.93
N GLU A 8 36.73 50.34 21.44
CA GLU A 8 35.52 49.51 21.35
C GLU A 8 35.00 49.09 22.73
N PRO A 9 33.71 48.71 22.83
CA PRO A 9 33.35 47.55 23.63
C PRO A 9 32.74 46.45 22.75
N LYS A 10 33.45 45.31 22.72
CA LYS A 10 32.94 43.99 22.32
C LYS A 10 31.68 43.64 23.11
N SER A 11 30.62 43.20 22.45
CA SER A 11 29.76 42.17 23.07
C SER A 11 29.01 41.31 22.05
N ALA A 12 29.30 40.02 22.16
CA ALA A 12 28.45 38.87 21.88
C ALA A 12 27.88 38.72 20.45
N GLN A 13 28.65 38.02 19.61
CA GLN A 13 28.06 37.16 18.56
C GLN A 13 27.15 36.13 19.21
N SER A 14 25.84 36.41 19.24
CA SER A 14 24.83 35.40 19.51
C SER A 14 24.75 34.47 18.30
N ASN A 15 25.43 33.33 18.38
CA ASN A 15 25.26 32.20 17.48
C ASN A 15 23.80 31.72 17.53
N LYS A 16 22.93 32.36 16.74
CA LYS A 16 21.60 31.83 16.44
C LYS A 16 21.84 30.67 15.49
N ALA A 17 21.90 29.46 16.04
CA ALA A 17 21.90 28.23 15.27
C ALA A 17 20.87 28.39 14.14
N ARG A 18 21.38 28.55 12.92
CA ARG A 18 20.58 28.74 11.72
C ARG A 18 19.91 27.40 11.49
N PHE A 19 18.70 27.25 12.04
CA PHE A 19 17.82 26.16 11.66
C PHE A 19 17.75 26.18 10.12
N PRO A 20 18.19 25.10 9.44
CA PRO A 20 18.18 25.10 8.00
C PRO A 20 16.74 25.33 7.52
N ALA A 21 16.63 26.32 6.64
CA ALA A 21 15.39 26.76 6.04
C ALA A 21 14.65 25.58 5.38
N LYS A 22 13.32 25.56 5.55
CA LYS A 22 12.31 24.81 4.79
C LYS A 22 12.91 23.85 3.73
N SER A 23 13.04 22.57 4.08
CA SER A 23 13.21 21.54 3.06
C SER A 23 11.89 21.47 2.26
N SER A 24 12.00 21.72 0.97
CA SER A 24 10.93 21.51 -0.01
C SER A 24 10.23 20.18 0.22
N ALA A 25 8.92 20.19 0.08
CA ALA A 25 8.06 19.01 0.15
C ALA A 25 8.41 18.03 -0.98
N GLN A 26 9.48 17.25 -0.82
CA GLN A 26 9.67 16.01 -1.57
C GLN A 26 8.86 14.92 -0.84
N GLY A 27 7.54 15.01 -0.90
CA GLY A 27 6.64 13.92 -0.52
C GLY A 27 6.45 12.96 -1.70
N GLY A 28 6.18 11.68 -1.43
CA GLY A 28 5.86 10.68 -2.46
C GLY A 28 6.88 9.54 -2.59
N LEU A 29 6.76 8.75 -3.66
CA LEU A 29 7.51 7.52 -3.88
C LEU A 29 9.03 7.72 -3.83
N THR A 30 9.54 8.82 -4.39
CA THR A 30 10.98 9.14 -4.40
C THR A 30 11.57 9.28 -2.99
N ALA A 31 10.80 9.83 -2.04
CA ALA A 31 11.24 9.97 -0.66
C ALA A 31 11.31 8.61 0.05
N VAL A 32 10.32 7.75 -0.18
CA VAL A 32 10.30 6.37 0.33
C VAL A 32 11.50 5.59 -0.21
N THR A 33 11.74 5.65 -1.53
CA THR A 33 12.90 5.00 -2.17
C THR A 33 14.21 5.49 -1.59
N ARG A 34 14.35 6.80 -1.33
CA ARG A 34 15.55 7.38 -0.71
C ARG A 34 15.77 6.85 0.71
N LEU A 35 14.71 6.74 1.52
CA LEU A 35 14.82 6.22 2.90
C LEU A 35 15.23 4.74 2.93
N ILE A 36 14.71 3.95 1.99
CA ILE A 36 15.10 2.54 1.82
C ILE A 36 16.56 2.44 1.35
N LYS A 37 16.95 3.18 0.30
CA LYS A 37 18.33 3.18 -0.24
C LYS A 37 19.38 3.63 0.77
N LEU A 38 19.04 4.57 1.66
CA LEU A 38 19.94 5.04 2.72
C LEU A 38 20.02 4.08 3.93
N GLY A 39 19.35 2.91 3.89
CA GLY A 39 19.35 1.94 4.99
C GLY A 39 18.67 2.43 6.27
N ARG A 40 17.87 3.49 6.17
CA ARG A 40 17.16 4.09 7.32
C ARG A 40 15.88 3.33 7.67
N CYS A 41 15.32 2.60 6.71
CA CYS A 41 14.20 1.67 6.90
C CYS A 41 14.73 0.24 6.90
N LYS A 42 14.92 -0.34 8.09
CA LYS A 42 15.45 -1.71 8.24
C LYS A 42 14.37 -2.79 8.32
N ASN A 43 13.18 -2.42 8.76
CA ASN A 43 12.04 -3.31 8.90
C ASN A 43 10.90 -2.77 8.04
N VAL A 44 10.52 -3.51 7.00
CA VAL A 44 9.45 -3.13 6.08
C VAL A 44 8.35 -4.19 6.16
N VAL A 45 7.14 -3.75 6.43
CA VAL A 45 5.94 -4.61 6.46
C VAL A 45 5.09 -4.27 5.25
N VAL A 46 4.71 -5.29 4.48
CA VAL A 46 3.80 -5.16 3.34
C VAL A 46 2.46 -5.73 3.73
N VAL A 47 1.40 -4.92 3.65
CA VAL A 47 0.01 -5.36 3.78
C VAL A 47 -0.59 -5.35 2.39
N ALA A 48 -0.96 -6.53 1.90
CA ALA A 48 -1.54 -6.71 0.57
C ALA A 48 -2.93 -7.35 0.67
N GLY A 49 -3.74 -7.15 -0.37
CA GLY A 49 -5.04 -7.80 -0.55
C GLY A 49 -5.20 -8.29 -1.99
N ALA A 50 -6.37 -8.80 -2.35
CA ALA A 50 -6.62 -9.42 -3.67
C ALA A 50 -6.22 -8.56 -4.89
N GLY A 51 -6.23 -7.23 -4.74
CA GLY A 51 -5.81 -6.28 -5.77
C GLY A 51 -4.45 -6.58 -6.41
N ILE A 52 -3.47 -7.11 -5.65
CA ILE A 52 -2.14 -7.42 -6.21
C ILE A 52 -2.16 -8.57 -7.22
N SER A 53 -3.20 -9.40 -7.20
CA SER A 53 -3.38 -10.57 -8.07
C SER A 53 -4.35 -10.31 -9.24
N THR A 54 -4.96 -9.13 -9.31
CA THR A 54 -5.85 -8.76 -10.42
C THR A 54 -5.14 -8.78 -11.78
N ALA A 55 -3.86 -8.40 -11.80
CA ALA A 55 -3.03 -8.44 -13.00
C ALA A 55 -2.75 -9.86 -13.50
N SER A 56 -2.84 -10.90 -12.65
CA SER A 56 -2.68 -12.30 -13.05
C SER A 56 -4.01 -12.95 -13.48
N GLY A 57 -5.08 -12.17 -13.61
CA GLY A 57 -6.40 -12.66 -14.02
C GLY A 57 -7.27 -13.18 -12.87
N ILE A 58 -6.81 -13.10 -11.62
CA ILE A 58 -7.62 -13.45 -10.45
C ILE A 58 -8.45 -12.20 -10.09
N PRO A 59 -9.79 -12.23 -10.22
CA PRO A 59 -10.61 -11.07 -9.90
C PRO A 59 -10.51 -10.73 -8.42
N ASP A 60 -10.54 -9.43 -8.10
CA ASP A 60 -10.73 -9.01 -6.71
C ASP A 60 -12.21 -9.17 -6.30
N PHE A 61 -12.52 -8.81 -5.06
CA PHE A 61 -13.88 -8.92 -4.55
C PHE A 61 -14.78 -7.77 -4.98
N ARG A 62 -14.23 -6.55 -5.08
CA ARG A 62 -15.00 -5.30 -4.98
C ARG A 62 -14.96 -4.41 -6.22
N THR A 63 -14.17 -4.73 -7.24
CA THR A 63 -14.12 -3.90 -8.45
C THR A 63 -15.47 -3.95 -9.17
N PRO A 64 -16.10 -2.80 -9.52
CA PRO A 64 -17.35 -2.80 -10.27
C PRO A 64 -17.22 -3.50 -11.63
N GLY A 65 -18.17 -4.37 -11.96
CA GLY A 65 -18.23 -5.09 -13.24
C GLY A 65 -17.30 -6.30 -13.36
N THR A 66 -16.11 -6.29 -12.74
CA THR A 66 -15.14 -7.41 -12.83
C THR A 66 -14.93 -8.14 -11.50
N GLY A 67 -15.26 -7.53 -10.38
CA GLY A 67 -15.10 -8.10 -9.05
C GLY A 67 -16.10 -9.20 -8.77
N LEU A 68 -15.74 -10.09 -7.85
CA LEU A 68 -16.52 -11.27 -7.50
C LEU A 68 -17.95 -10.94 -7.07
N TYR A 69 -18.12 -9.84 -6.33
CA TYR A 69 -19.43 -9.37 -5.84
C TYR A 69 -20.37 -8.89 -6.95
N ALA A 70 -19.85 -8.47 -8.10
CA ALA A 70 -20.66 -7.96 -9.20
C ALA A 70 -21.51 -9.06 -9.88
N ASN A 71 -21.17 -10.33 -9.68
CA ASN A 71 -21.79 -11.47 -10.37
C ASN A 71 -22.50 -12.45 -9.42
N LEU A 72 -22.87 -12.00 -8.21
CA LEU A 72 -23.48 -12.86 -7.17
C LEU A 72 -25.01 -12.91 -7.17
N GLU A 73 -25.68 -12.13 -8.01
CA GLU A 73 -27.15 -12.09 -8.09
C GLU A 73 -27.76 -13.48 -8.35
N LYS A 74 -27.04 -14.34 -9.08
CA LYS A 74 -27.44 -15.73 -9.37
C LYS A 74 -27.55 -16.65 -8.16
N TYR A 75 -26.98 -16.28 -7.01
CA TYR A 75 -26.95 -17.13 -5.81
C TYR A 75 -28.05 -16.78 -4.80
N ASN A 76 -28.93 -15.82 -5.10
CA ASN A 76 -30.05 -15.42 -4.25
C ASN A 76 -29.67 -15.18 -2.77
N ILE A 77 -28.53 -14.51 -2.57
CA ILE A 77 -27.96 -14.22 -1.26
C ILE A 77 -28.43 -12.84 -0.76
N PRO A 78 -28.58 -12.62 0.56
CA PRO A 78 -29.14 -11.38 1.11
C PRO A 78 -28.24 -10.15 0.87
N TYR A 79 -26.92 -10.35 0.85
CA TYR A 79 -25.91 -9.33 0.54
C TYR A 79 -24.60 -10.02 0.11
N PRO A 80 -23.74 -9.40 -0.70
CA PRO A 80 -22.60 -10.07 -1.34
C PRO A 80 -21.60 -10.68 -0.36
N GLU A 81 -21.41 -10.10 0.82
CA GLU A 81 -20.50 -10.61 1.85
C GLU A 81 -21.02 -11.87 2.54
N SER A 82 -22.32 -12.15 2.48
CA SER A 82 -22.93 -13.30 3.18
C SER A 82 -22.36 -14.64 2.71
N ILE A 83 -21.96 -14.75 1.44
CA ILE A 83 -21.34 -15.96 0.89
C ILE A 83 -20.01 -16.34 1.57
N PHE A 84 -19.36 -15.37 2.22
CA PHE A 84 -18.13 -15.55 2.99
C PHE A 84 -18.36 -15.47 4.51
N ASN A 85 -19.61 -15.33 4.96
CA ASN A 85 -19.96 -15.38 6.38
C ASN A 85 -20.06 -16.83 6.86
N ILE A 86 -19.38 -17.16 7.96
CA ILE A 86 -19.40 -18.51 8.54
C ILE A 86 -20.80 -18.96 8.99
N ASP A 87 -21.62 -18.05 9.50
CA ASP A 87 -22.97 -18.37 9.96
C ASP A 87 -23.88 -18.71 8.77
N TYR A 88 -23.74 -17.94 7.68
CA TYR A 88 -24.47 -18.21 6.44
C TYR A 88 -24.00 -19.53 5.82
N PHE A 89 -22.68 -19.75 5.73
CA PHE A 89 -22.10 -20.98 5.22
C PHE A 89 -22.56 -22.22 5.99
N SER A 90 -22.69 -22.12 7.31
CA SER A 90 -23.16 -23.22 8.16
C SER A 90 -24.64 -23.56 7.92
N ASN A 91 -25.45 -22.58 7.53
CA ASN A 91 -26.86 -22.76 7.22
C ASN A 91 -27.09 -23.24 5.77
N ASP A 92 -26.42 -22.61 4.80
CA ASP A 92 -26.45 -22.99 3.40
C ASP A 92 -25.07 -22.82 2.75
N PRO A 93 -24.29 -23.90 2.58
CA PRO A 93 -22.97 -23.84 1.96
C PRO A 93 -23.01 -23.85 0.43
N GLN A 94 -24.17 -24.07 -0.22
CA GLN A 94 -24.26 -24.25 -1.67
C GLN A 94 -23.78 -23.04 -2.47
N PRO A 95 -24.08 -21.78 -2.09
CA PRO A 95 -23.58 -20.59 -2.78
C PRO A 95 -22.04 -20.55 -2.81
N PHE A 96 -21.40 -20.80 -1.67
CA PHE A 96 -19.94 -20.81 -1.56
C PHE A 96 -19.31 -21.87 -2.47
N PHE A 97 -19.80 -23.12 -2.42
CA PHE A 97 -19.24 -24.19 -3.25
C PHE A 97 -19.46 -23.96 -4.75
N SER A 98 -20.62 -23.40 -5.11
CA SER A 98 -20.91 -23.06 -6.50
C SER A 98 -20.01 -21.94 -7.02
N LEU A 99 -19.70 -20.96 -6.17
CA LEU A 99 -18.73 -19.91 -6.47
C LEU A 99 -17.30 -20.46 -6.58
N ALA A 100 -16.88 -21.27 -5.60
CA ALA A 100 -15.56 -21.89 -5.58
C ALA A 100 -15.34 -22.78 -6.82
N LYS A 101 -16.35 -23.55 -7.22
CA LYS A 101 -16.31 -24.35 -8.45
C LYS A 101 -16.09 -23.47 -9.68
N HIS A 102 -16.83 -22.36 -9.80
CA HIS A 102 -16.66 -21.42 -10.90
C HIS A 102 -15.27 -20.76 -10.89
N ALA A 103 -14.78 -20.37 -9.72
CA ALA A 103 -13.46 -19.75 -9.57
C ALA A 103 -12.32 -20.72 -9.93
N ILE A 104 -12.40 -21.98 -9.50
CA ILE A 104 -11.36 -23.00 -9.73
C ILE A 104 -11.43 -23.55 -11.16
N MET A 105 -12.63 -23.71 -11.74
CA MET A 105 -12.79 -24.33 -13.07
C MET A 105 -12.66 -23.35 -14.24
N ASN A 106 -12.87 -22.04 -14.04
CA ASN A 106 -12.61 -21.04 -15.08
C ASN A 106 -11.15 -20.59 -15.12
N ASP A 107 -10.30 -21.13 -14.25
CA ASP A 107 -8.88 -20.82 -14.20
C ASP A 107 -8.12 -21.58 -15.30
N ASN A 108 -8.34 -21.18 -16.55
CA ASN A 108 -7.61 -21.68 -17.72
C ASN A 108 -6.27 -20.95 -17.94
N ASN A 109 -5.67 -20.31 -16.92
CA ASN A 109 -4.49 -19.47 -17.10
C ASN A 109 -3.32 -19.85 -16.16
N PRO A 110 -2.17 -20.33 -16.68
CA PRO A 110 -1.04 -20.82 -15.88
C PRO A 110 -0.21 -19.72 -15.18
N HIS A 111 -0.80 -18.57 -14.86
CA HIS A 111 -0.08 -17.41 -14.31
C HIS A 111 -0.18 -17.25 -12.79
N LEU A 112 -0.18 -18.37 -12.06
CA LEU A 112 0.16 -18.43 -10.62
C LEU A 112 1.68 -18.18 -10.37
N HIS A 113 2.28 -17.26 -11.13
CA HIS A 113 3.72 -16.94 -11.09
C HIS A 113 3.99 -15.51 -10.59
N VAL A 114 2.97 -14.79 -10.11
CA VAL A 114 3.16 -13.41 -9.58
C VAL A 114 3.36 -13.38 -8.06
N LEU A 115 3.08 -14.48 -7.34
CA LEU A 115 3.36 -14.57 -5.90
C LEU A 115 4.71 -15.22 -5.55
N CYS A 116 5.40 -15.84 -6.53
CA CYS A 116 6.73 -16.40 -6.34
C CYS A 116 7.70 -15.82 -7.38
N CYS A 117 8.86 -15.36 -6.92
CA CYS A 117 9.98 -14.84 -7.70
C CYS A 117 9.87 -13.41 -8.27
N ASN A 118 10.04 -12.43 -7.39
CA ASN A 118 11.18 -11.51 -7.54
C ASN A 118 12.14 -11.66 -6.34
N SER A 119 12.51 -12.91 -6.06
CA SER A 119 13.68 -13.23 -5.25
C SER A 119 14.88 -13.46 -6.19
N GLN A 120 15.18 -12.46 -7.01
CA GLN A 120 16.52 -12.24 -7.52
C GLN A 120 16.81 -10.74 -7.41
N ALA A 121 17.27 -10.37 -6.22
CA ALA A 121 18.12 -9.23 -5.95
C ALA A 121 19.09 -9.64 -4.84
#